data_AF-A0A2A4LIW1-F1
#
_entry.id   AF-A0A2A4LIW1-F1
#
_cell.length_a   1.000
_cell.length_b   1.000
_cell.length_c   1.000
_cell.angle_alpha   90.00
_cell.angle_beta   90.00
_cell.angle_gamma   90.00
#
_symmetry.space_group_name_H-M   'P 1'
#
loop_
_entity.id
_entity.type
_entity.pdbx_description
1 polymer ?
#
loop_
_entity_poly.entity_id
_entity_poly.type
_entity_poly.pdbx_seq_one_letter_code
_entity_poly.pdbx_strand_id
1 'polypeptide(L)'
;MVKKSSNILSVDRIMQGNCVELMNSLPEASIDMIFADPPYNLQLSGDLTRPDASHVDAVTNDWDQFSSFQAYDEFTKEWLIAARRILKPNGTIWVIGSYHNIFRVGTQLMDLGYWMLNDVIWRKSNPMPNFRGRRFTNAHETLIWASQNKKSKYTFNYEAMKALNEDIQMRSDWLFPICNGGERLKKEDGKKVHPTQKPEALLGRVILSSTNVGDVILDPFFGTGTTGAVAKKLGRHFIGCEQQSDYIEAAQARIDAIDPLDEETLKVSQGKKSEPRIPFGTLIERGMIEPGTILVDSKGNNGAQVRADGSLQVTEGTGSIHKVGAMVQGASACNGWTYWHTLQGANLSPIDDMRQILRDEMKKNGN
;
A
#
# COMPACT_ATOMS: atom_id res chain seq x y z
N MET A 1 -39.35 -9.30 9.46
CA MET A 1 -38.07 -8.56 9.61
C MET A 1 -37.06 -9.48 10.27
N VAL A 2 -36.21 -10.12 9.48
CA VAL A 2 -35.09 -10.92 10.00
C VAL A 2 -34.02 -9.93 10.44
N LYS A 3 -33.72 -9.89 11.74
CA LYS A 3 -32.59 -9.13 12.28
C LYS A 3 -31.32 -9.65 11.58
N LYS A 4 -30.69 -8.83 10.73
CA LYS A 4 -29.30 -9.06 10.29
C LYS A 4 -28.46 -9.14 11.56
N SER A 5 -28.01 -10.33 11.92
CA SER A 5 -26.91 -10.48 12.86
C SER A 5 -25.73 -9.75 12.23
N SER A 6 -25.29 -8.66 12.86
CA SER A 6 -24.01 -8.05 12.53
C SER A 6 -22.94 -9.09 12.85
N ASN A 7 -22.47 -9.84 11.85
CA ASN A 7 -21.30 -10.70 11.99
C ASN A 7 -20.12 -9.77 12.25
N ILE A 8 -19.80 -9.55 13.51
CA ILE A 8 -18.61 -8.83 13.95
C ILE A 8 -17.41 -9.67 13.48
N LEU A 9 -16.55 -9.07 12.66
CA LEU A 9 -15.31 -9.73 12.21
C LEU A 9 -14.38 -9.86 13.41
N SER A 10 -14.04 -11.09 13.78
CA SER A 10 -13.02 -11.37 14.81
C SER A 10 -11.64 -11.21 14.18
N VAL A 11 -10.86 -10.24 14.68
CA VAL A 11 -9.52 -9.88 14.19
C VAL A 11 -8.43 -10.29 15.19
N ASP A 12 -7.17 -10.05 14.82
CA ASP A 12 -5.94 -10.30 15.59
C ASP A 12 -5.77 -11.77 15.99
N ARG A 13 -5.99 -12.64 15.00
CA ARG A 13 -6.03 -14.08 15.21
C ARG A 13 -5.40 -14.86 14.06
N ILE A 14 -4.95 -16.06 14.41
CA ILE A 14 -4.53 -17.09 13.48
C ILE A 14 -5.66 -18.12 13.38
N MET A 15 -5.99 -18.52 12.15
CA MET A 15 -6.99 -19.53 11.84
C MET A 15 -6.27 -20.75 11.27
N GLN A 16 -6.39 -21.89 11.94
CA GLN A 16 -5.79 -23.14 11.49
C GLN A 16 -6.68 -23.84 10.45
N GLY A 17 -6.16 -24.10 9.25
CA GLY A 17 -6.90 -24.82 8.21
C GLY A 17 -6.58 -24.39 6.78
N ASN A 18 -7.33 -24.94 5.81
CA ASN A 18 -7.19 -24.59 4.40
C ASN A 18 -7.63 -23.13 4.16
N CYS A 19 -6.80 -22.34 3.49
CA CYS A 19 -7.04 -20.91 3.32
C CYS A 19 -8.33 -20.59 2.54
N VAL A 20 -8.74 -21.42 1.58
CA VAL A 20 -9.97 -21.22 0.79
C VAL A 20 -11.20 -21.42 1.69
N GLU A 21 -11.24 -22.50 2.47
CA GLU A 21 -12.32 -22.78 3.41
C GLU A 21 -12.43 -21.69 4.49
N LEU A 22 -11.28 -21.32 5.08
CA LEU A 22 -11.20 -20.27 6.09
C LEU A 22 -11.65 -18.92 5.55
N MET A 23 -11.16 -18.49 4.37
CA MET A 23 -11.62 -17.26 3.72
C MET A 23 -13.11 -17.32 3.38
N ASN A 24 -13.65 -18.47 2.97
CA ASN A 24 -15.09 -18.63 2.69
C ASN A 24 -15.96 -18.51 3.96
N SER A 25 -15.41 -18.79 5.14
CA SER A 25 -16.12 -18.59 6.41
C SER A 25 -16.24 -17.12 6.85
N LEU A 26 -15.39 -16.24 6.31
CA LEU A 26 -15.38 -14.81 6.65
C LEU A 26 -16.54 -14.05 5.98
N PRO A 27 -17.01 -12.93 6.56
CA PRO A 27 -17.95 -12.04 5.88
C PRO A 27 -17.39 -11.53 4.54
N GLU A 28 -18.28 -11.27 3.58
CA GLU A 28 -17.87 -10.58 2.34
C GLU A 28 -17.43 -9.14 2.63
N ALA A 29 -16.57 -8.59 1.77
CA ALA A 29 -16.13 -7.19 1.84
C ALA A 29 -15.70 -6.73 3.27
N SER A 30 -14.95 -7.57 3.98
CA SER A 30 -14.53 -7.34 5.36
C SER A 30 -13.05 -7.01 5.53
N ILE A 31 -12.22 -7.22 4.51
CA ILE A 31 -10.76 -7.07 4.55
C ILE A 31 -10.31 -5.85 3.74
N ASP A 32 -9.39 -5.04 4.29
CA ASP A 32 -8.86 -3.84 3.63
C ASP A 32 -7.69 -4.16 2.70
N MET A 33 -6.80 -5.05 3.13
CA MET A 33 -5.67 -5.51 2.32
C MET A 33 -5.44 -7.01 2.46
N ILE A 34 -5.12 -7.69 1.36
CA ILE A 34 -4.63 -9.07 1.39
C ILE A 34 -3.15 -9.07 1.00
N PHE A 35 -2.31 -9.77 1.76
CA PHE A 35 -0.94 -10.10 1.36
C PHE A 35 -0.83 -11.60 1.21
N ALA A 36 -0.41 -12.10 0.06
CA ALA A 36 -0.29 -13.52 -0.23
C ALA A 36 1.13 -13.89 -0.67
N ASP A 37 1.75 -14.82 0.06
CA ASP A 37 2.98 -15.50 -0.29
C ASP A 37 2.67 -16.99 -0.57
N PRO A 38 2.00 -17.31 -1.70
CA PRO A 38 1.59 -18.67 -2.00
C PRO A 38 2.80 -19.59 -2.21
N PRO A 39 2.61 -20.91 -2.17
CA PRO A 39 3.61 -21.85 -2.70
C PRO A 39 4.06 -21.47 -4.12
N TYR A 40 5.34 -21.59 -4.42
CA TYR A 40 5.94 -21.14 -5.70
C TYR A 40 6.01 -22.26 -6.75
N ASN A 41 5.78 -23.52 -6.37
CA ASN A 41 5.94 -24.68 -7.24
C ASN A 41 7.34 -24.68 -7.88
N LEU A 42 8.38 -24.75 -7.06
CA LEU A 42 9.77 -24.57 -7.52
C LEU A 42 10.27 -25.71 -8.43
N GLN A 43 9.54 -26.82 -8.53
CA GLN A 43 9.84 -27.98 -9.39
C GLN A 43 11.32 -28.42 -9.30
N LEU A 44 11.88 -28.42 -8.09
CA LEU A 44 13.28 -28.71 -7.87
C LEU A 44 13.57 -30.19 -8.17
N SER A 45 14.58 -30.45 -9.01
CA SER A 45 15.04 -31.80 -9.34
C SER A 45 16.38 -32.10 -8.67
N GLY A 46 16.38 -33.01 -7.68
CA GLY A 46 17.58 -33.54 -7.03
C GLY A 46 18.28 -32.57 -6.07
N ASP A 47 19.39 -33.04 -5.50
CA ASP A 47 20.15 -32.31 -4.48
C ASP A 47 21.05 -31.22 -5.08
N LEU A 48 21.17 -30.11 -4.33
CA LEU A 48 22.10 -29.03 -4.64
C LEU A 48 23.21 -28.97 -3.59
N THR A 49 24.45 -28.94 -4.06
CA THR A 49 25.65 -28.77 -3.25
C THR A 49 26.33 -27.43 -3.56
N ARG A 50 26.97 -26.86 -2.54
CA ARG A 50 27.83 -25.69 -2.64
C ARG A 50 29.22 -26.08 -3.17
N PRO A 51 30.07 -25.12 -3.58
CA PRO A 51 31.44 -25.40 -4.01
C PRO A 51 32.31 -26.09 -2.94
N ASP A 52 32.00 -25.88 -1.65
CA ASP A 52 32.65 -26.54 -0.51
C ASP A 52 32.05 -27.92 -0.17
N ALA A 53 31.25 -28.48 -1.09
CA ALA A 53 30.50 -29.74 -0.96
C ALA A 53 29.43 -29.78 0.15
N SER A 54 29.17 -28.67 0.86
CA SER A 54 28.06 -28.62 1.81
C SER A 54 26.70 -28.62 1.10
N HIS A 55 25.70 -29.24 1.73
CA HIS A 55 24.36 -29.39 1.17
C HIS A 55 23.55 -28.08 1.29
N VAL A 56 22.75 -27.77 0.26
CA VAL A 56 21.81 -26.65 0.28
C VAL A 56 20.45 -27.15 0.75
N ASP A 57 20.04 -26.66 1.92
CA ASP A 57 18.69 -26.79 2.47
C ASP A 57 17.66 -26.09 1.56
N ALA A 58 17.16 -26.83 0.58
CA ALA A 58 16.21 -26.39 -0.44
C ALA A 58 14.76 -26.56 0.02
N VAL A 59 13.84 -25.83 -0.61
CA VAL A 59 12.40 -25.95 -0.32
C VAL A 59 11.87 -27.20 -1.02
N THR A 60 11.75 -28.30 -0.28
CA THR A 60 11.24 -29.59 -0.78
C THR A 60 9.97 -30.03 -0.07
N ASN A 61 9.36 -29.15 0.72
CA ASN A 61 8.15 -29.43 1.48
C ASN A 61 6.96 -29.80 0.58
N ASP A 62 6.09 -30.68 1.07
CA ASP A 62 4.94 -31.21 0.32
C ASP A 62 3.97 -30.11 -0.15
N TRP A 63 3.84 -29.03 0.61
CA TRP A 63 2.96 -27.90 0.26
C TRP A 63 3.42 -27.11 -0.98
N ASP A 64 4.67 -27.30 -1.45
CA ASP A 64 5.19 -26.69 -2.68
C ASP A 64 5.18 -27.66 -3.88
N GLN A 65 4.64 -28.88 -3.72
CA GLN A 65 4.62 -29.90 -4.77
C GLN A 65 3.28 -29.95 -5.49
N PHE A 66 3.30 -29.69 -6.80
CA PHE A 66 2.11 -29.74 -7.66
C PHE A 66 2.30 -30.77 -8.78
N SER A 67 1.23 -31.51 -9.10
CA SER A 67 1.26 -32.56 -10.12
C SER A 67 1.42 -32.00 -11.55
N SER A 68 1.00 -30.76 -11.78
CA SER A 68 1.09 -30.08 -13.07
C SER A 68 0.88 -28.57 -12.92
N PHE A 69 1.17 -27.79 -13.96
CA PHE A 69 0.78 -26.37 -14.00
C PHE A 69 -0.73 -26.17 -13.94
N GLN A 70 -1.52 -27.10 -14.49
CA GLN A 70 -2.98 -27.02 -14.42
C GLN A 70 -3.47 -27.14 -12.98
N ALA A 71 -2.91 -28.07 -12.20
CA ALA A 71 -3.23 -28.20 -10.78
C ALA A 71 -2.85 -26.95 -9.99
N TYR A 72 -1.71 -26.32 -10.31
CA TYR A 72 -1.30 -25.06 -9.70
C TYR A 72 -2.24 -23.89 -10.07
N ASP A 73 -2.72 -23.85 -11.32
CA ASP A 73 -3.65 -22.82 -11.78
C ASP A 73 -5.03 -22.94 -11.12
N GLU A 74 -5.53 -24.17 -10.98
CA GLU A 74 -6.79 -24.46 -10.29
C GLU A 74 -6.70 -24.02 -8.83
N PHE A 75 -5.65 -24.46 -8.12
CA PHE A 75 -5.34 -23.98 -6.78
C PHE A 75 -5.28 -22.45 -6.71
N THR A 76 -4.55 -21.82 -7.64
CA THR A 76 -4.35 -20.36 -7.66
C THR A 76 -5.67 -19.62 -7.84
N LYS A 77 -6.51 -20.11 -8.75
CA LYS A 77 -7.82 -19.53 -9.05
C LYS A 77 -8.77 -19.65 -7.85
N GLU A 78 -8.79 -20.79 -7.17
CA GLU A 78 -9.67 -21.02 -6.01
C GLU A 78 -9.42 -20.02 -4.88
N TRP A 79 -8.17 -19.86 -4.45
CA TRP A 79 -7.86 -18.94 -3.36
C TRP A 79 -8.01 -17.47 -3.79
N LEU A 80 -7.73 -17.12 -5.05
CA LEU A 80 -7.97 -15.76 -5.55
C LEU A 80 -9.46 -15.41 -5.61
N ILE A 81 -10.34 -16.36 -5.96
CA ILE A 81 -11.80 -16.15 -5.91
C ILE A 81 -12.27 -15.87 -4.48
N ALA A 82 -11.82 -16.69 -3.52
CA ALA A 82 -12.15 -16.51 -2.11
C ALA A 82 -11.61 -15.18 -1.56
N ALA A 83 -10.35 -14.84 -1.87
CA ALA A 83 -9.72 -13.57 -1.53
C ALA A 83 -10.50 -12.36 -2.08
N ARG A 84 -10.94 -12.43 -3.34
CA ARG A 84 -11.70 -11.35 -3.99
C ARG A 84 -13.03 -11.07 -3.28
N ARG A 85 -13.73 -12.11 -2.85
CA ARG A 85 -15.04 -12.02 -2.17
C ARG A 85 -14.95 -11.26 -0.84
N ILE A 86 -13.90 -11.51 -0.06
CA ILE A 86 -13.72 -10.91 1.26
C ILE A 86 -13.05 -9.53 1.22
N LEU A 87 -12.41 -9.19 0.11
CA LEU A 87 -11.79 -7.88 -0.08
C LEU A 87 -12.86 -6.78 -0.21
N LYS A 88 -12.73 -5.70 0.56
CA LYS A 88 -13.60 -4.52 0.46
C LYS A 88 -13.56 -3.93 -0.96
N PRO A 89 -14.60 -3.18 -1.39
CA PRO A 89 -14.62 -2.57 -2.73
C PRO A 89 -13.43 -1.65 -3.05
N ASN A 90 -12.85 -1.03 -2.02
CA ASN A 90 -11.66 -0.19 -2.11
C ASN A 90 -10.38 -0.88 -1.60
N GLY A 91 -10.45 -2.16 -1.27
CA GLY A 91 -9.30 -2.92 -0.79
C GLY A 91 -8.31 -3.27 -1.91
N THR A 92 -7.12 -3.68 -1.49
CA THR A 92 -6.05 -4.10 -2.40
C THR A 92 -5.49 -5.47 -2.05
N ILE A 93 -4.86 -6.12 -3.02
CA ILE A 93 -4.14 -7.37 -2.84
C ILE A 93 -2.69 -7.18 -3.27
N TRP A 94 -1.79 -7.76 -2.49
CA TRP A 94 -0.39 -7.96 -2.81
C TRP A 94 -0.13 -9.46 -2.93
N VAL A 95 0.48 -9.89 -4.04
CA VAL A 95 0.91 -11.28 -4.20
C VAL A 95 2.38 -11.30 -4.58
N ILE A 96 3.18 -12.09 -3.88
CA ILE A 96 4.61 -12.24 -4.18
C ILE A 96 4.88 -13.59 -4.85
N GLY A 97 5.87 -13.61 -5.74
CA GLY A 97 6.30 -14.81 -6.43
C GLY A 97 7.67 -14.66 -7.06
N SER A 98 8.15 -15.76 -7.61
CA SER A 98 9.33 -15.78 -8.48
C SER A 98 8.90 -16.07 -9.92
N TYR A 99 9.86 -16.14 -10.84
CA TYR A 99 9.56 -16.49 -12.24
C TYR A 99 8.86 -17.84 -12.42
N HIS A 100 8.91 -18.74 -11.42
CA HIS A 100 8.25 -20.06 -11.47
C HIS A 100 6.72 -19.94 -11.48
N ASN A 101 6.16 -18.96 -10.75
CA ASN A 101 4.72 -18.85 -10.55
C ASN A 101 4.11 -17.49 -10.89
N ILE A 102 4.85 -16.38 -10.75
CA ILE A 102 4.24 -15.04 -10.71
C ILE A 102 3.51 -14.68 -12.00
N PHE A 103 3.93 -15.20 -13.16
CA PHE A 103 3.23 -14.99 -14.42
C PHE A 103 1.86 -15.65 -14.43
N ARG A 104 1.74 -16.87 -13.87
CA ARG A 104 0.47 -17.60 -13.80
C ARG A 104 -0.49 -16.90 -12.84
N VAL A 105 0.02 -16.53 -11.67
CA VAL A 105 -0.71 -15.75 -10.66
C VAL A 105 -1.21 -14.41 -11.24
N GLY A 106 -0.34 -13.68 -11.94
CA GLY A 106 -0.69 -12.42 -12.59
C GLY A 106 -1.79 -12.55 -13.64
N THR A 107 -1.74 -13.61 -14.47
CA THR A 107 -2.83 -13.92 -15.42
C THR A 107 -4.15 -14.15 -14.69
N GLN A 108 -4.17 -14.98 -13.65
CA GLN A 108 -5.40 -15.28 -12.90
C GLN A 108 -5.97 -14.03 -12.20
N LEU A 109 -5.12 -13.15 -11.65
CA LEU A 109 -5.56 -11.87 -11.08
C LEU A 109 -6.31 -11.02 -12.12
N MET A 110 -5.74 -10.87 -13.32
CA MET A 110 -6.35 -10.10 -14.40
C MET A 110 -7.66 -10.74 -14.90
N ASP A 111 -7.67 -12.06 -15.10
CA ASP A 111 -8.85 -12.81 -15.57
C ASP A 111 -10.01 -12.75 -14.58
N LEU A 112 -9.71 -12.71 -13.28
CA LEU A 112 -10.72 -12.55 -12.20
C LEU A 112 -11.17 -11.09 -12.01
N GLY A 113 -10.66 -10.15 -12.80
CA GLY A 113 -11.09 -8.75 -12.81
C GLY A 113 -10.46 -7.88 -11.72
N TYR A 114 -9.35 -8.29 -11.12
CA TYR A 114 -8.51 -7.36 -10.37
C TYR A 114 -7.90 -6.32 -11.31
N TRP A 115 -7.64 -5.13 -10.79
CA TRP A 115 -7.00 -4.08 -11.57
C TRP A 115 -5.55 -3.90 -11.13
N MET A 116 -4.62 -4.25 -12.01
CA MET A 116 -3.19 -4.16 -11.78
C MET A 116 -2.78 -2.70 -11.61
N LEU A 117 -2.10 -2.39 -10.50
CA LEU A 117 -1.60 -1.06 -10.19
C LEU A 117 -0.11 -0.97 -10.52
N ASN A 118 0.69 -1.86 -9.91
CA ASN A 118 2.12 -1.99 -10.18
C ASN A 118 2.56 -3.44 -9.99
N ASP A 119 3.51 -3.88 -10.79
CA ASP A 119 4.49 -4.87 -10.35
C ASP A 119 5.63 -4.15 -9.62
N VAL A 120 6.15 -4.79 -8.57
CA VAL A 120 7.23 -4.29 -7.74
C VAL A 120 8.29 -5.36 -7.62
N ILE A 121 9.55 -5.01 -7.92
CA ILE A 121 10.68 -5.93 -7.87
C ILE A 121 11.37 -5.79 -6.52
N TRP A 122 11.29 -6.84 -5.70
CA TRP A 122 12.16 -6.96 -4.54
C TRP A 122 13.54 -7.43 -5.00
N ARG A 123 14.49 -6.50 -5.05
CA ARG A 123 15.91 -6.75 -5.28
C ARG A 123 16.56 -7.20 -3.98
N LYS A 124 17.10 -8.41 -3.98
CA LYS A 124 17.79 -9.00 -2.83
C LYS A 124 19.21 -8.44 -2.79
N SER A 125 19.61 -7.81 -1.70
CA SER A 125 20.99 -7.30 -1.55
C SER A 125 22.02 -8.42 -1.30
N ASN A 126 21.57 -9.54 -0.74
CA ASN A 126 22.38 -10.70 -0.38
C ASN A 126 21.72 -12.04 -0.81
N PRO A 127 21.43 -12.22 -2.11
CA PRO A 127 20.82 -13.45 -2.61
C PRO A 127 21.79 -14.63 -2.51
N MET A 128 21.24 -15.85 -2.45
CA MET A 128 22.05 -17.04 -2.64
C MET A 128 22.59 -17.06 -4.09
N PRO A 129 23.91 -17.21 -4.30
CA PRO A 129 24.51 -17.17 -5.64
C PRO A 129 24.16 -18.42 -6.47
N ASN A 130 24.31 -18.32 -7.79
CA ASN A 130 24.28 -19.51 -8.64
C ASN A 130 25.60 -20.28 -8.53
N PHE A 131 25.58 -21.48 -7.92
CA PHE A 131 26.81 -22.24 -7.65
C PHE A 131 27.40 -22.98 -8.87
N ARG A 132 26.60 -23.27 -9.90
CA ARG A 132 27.02 -24.08 -11.06
C ARG A 132 27.29 -23.27 -12.34
N GLY A 133 27.14 -21.95 -12.30
CA GLY A 133 27.34 -21.06 -13.45
C GLY A 133 26.44 -21.35 -14.65
N ARG A 134 25.27 -21.96 -14.44
CA ARG A 134 24.36 -22.39 -15.53
C ARG A 134 23.30 -21.36 -15.90
N ARG A 135 23.03 -20.40 -15.01
CA ARG A 135 22.02 -19.33 -15.16
C ARG A 135 22.51 -18.09 -14.41
N PHE A 136 21.85 -16.96 -14.64
CA PHE A 136 22.01 -15.78 -13.78
C PHE A 136 21.60 -16.10 -12.33
N THR A 137 22.19 -15.40 -11.37
CA THR A 137 21.80 -15.49 -9.96
C THR A 137 20.36 -14.99 -9.79
N ASN A 138 19.51 -15.78 -9.13
CA ASN A 138 18.14 -15.38 -8.82
C ASN A 138 18.13 -14.34 -7.67
N ALA A 139 18.37 -13.09 -8.05
CA ALA A 139 18.59 -11.97 -7.14
C ALA A 139 17.34 -11.10 -6.89
N HIS A 140 16.15 -11.56 -7.31
CA HIS A 140 14.93 -10.83 -7.05
C HIS A 140 13.71 -11.75 -6.91
N GLU A 141 12.62 -11.18 -6.42
CA GLU A 141 11.25 -11.68 -6.52
C GLU A 141 10.35 -10.54 -7.00
N THR A 142 9.17 -10.89 -7.50
CA THR A 142 8.19 -9.93 -8.03
C THR A 142 6.95 -9.94 -7.15
N LEU A 143 6.55 -8.77 -6.70
CA LEU A 143 5.27 -8.52 -6.06
C LEU A 143 4.32 -7.91 -7.09
N ILE A 144 3.06 -8.31 -7.05
CA ILE A 144 1.97 -7.69 -7.80
C ILE A 144 1.07 -6.96 -6.81
N TRP A 145 0.84 -5.67 -7.04
CA TRP A 145 -0.16 -4.87 -6.35
C TRP A 145 -1.35 -4.63 -7.26
N ALA A 146 -2.54 -5.01 -6.80
CA ALA A 146 -3.78 -4.83 -7.55
C ALA A 146 -4.92 -4.34 -6.64
N SER A 147 -5.80 -3.51 -7.17
CA SER A 147 -7.06 -3.16 -6.50
C SER A 147 -8.15 -4.19 -6.82
N GLN A 148 -9.17 -4.25 -5.95
CA GLN A 148 -10.31 -5.16 -6.15
C GLN A 148 -10.90 -5.02 -7.55
N ASN A 149 -11.07 -3.81 -8.08
CA ASN A 149 -11.44 -3.59 -9.48
C ASN A 149 -10.95 -2.22 -9.99
N LYS A 150 -11.20 -1.91 -11.27
CA LYS A 150 -10.77 -0.66 -11.93
C LYS A 150 -11.38 0.62 -11.33
N LYS A 151 -12.54 0.52 -10.67
CA LYS A 151 -13.24 1.65 -10.05
C LYS A 151 -12.90 1.82 -8.56
N SER A 152 -12.11 0.91 -7.98
CA SER A 152 -11.70 0.98 -6.58
C SER A 152 -10.98 2.29 -6.27
N LYS A 153 -11.38 2.96 -5.19
CA LYS A 153 -10.66 4.11 -4.62
C LYS A 153 -9.68 3.59 -3.57
N TYR A 154 -8.66 2.91 -4.03
CA TYR A 154 -7.69 2.22 -3.16
C TYR A 154 -6.85 3.19 -2.33
N THR A 155 -6.38 2.71 -1.19
CA THR A 155 -5.42 3.44 -0.34
C THR A 155 -4.04 3.43 -0.99
N PHE A 156 -3.43 4.60 -1.12
CA PHE A 156 -2.02 4.76 -1.43
C PHE A 156 -1.44 5.96 -0.69
N ASN A 157 -0.61 5.70 0.30
CA ASN A 157 0.03 6.71 1.14
C ASN A 157 1.25 7.30 0.44
N TYR A 158 1.01 8.02 -0.65
CA TYR A 158 2.05 8.55 -1.54
C TYR A 158 3.08 9.40 -0.79
N GLU A 159 2.65 10.35 0.04
CA GLU A 159 3.59 11.22 0.77
C GLU A 159 4.40 10.44 1.81
N ALA A 160 3.81 9.42 2.45
CA ALA A 160 4.55 8.54 3.34
C ALA A 160 5.65 7.78 2.58
N MET A 161 5.33 7.27 1.39
CA MET A 161 6.31 6.56 0.55
C MET A 161 7.39 7.50 0.02
N LYS A 162 7.03 8.75 -0.28
CA LYS A 162 7.96 9.79 -0.69
C LYS A 162 8.92 10.17 0.47
N ALA A 163 8.38 10.37 1.67
CA ALA A 163 9.17 10.65 2.87
C ALA A 163 10.12 9.50 3.23
N LEU A 164 9.67 8.24 3.14
CA LEU A 164 10.51 7.05 3.33
C LEU A 164 11.64 6.91 2.29
N ASN A 165 11.61 7.69 1.22
CA ASN A 165 12.58 7.69 0.15
C ASN A 165 13.17 9.10 -0.05
N GLU A 166 13.43 9.79 1.07
CA GLU A 166 14.13 11.09 1.12
C GLU A 166 13.48 12.16 0.24
N ASP A 167 12.16 12.27 0.35
CA ASP A 167 11.32 13.19 -0.43
C ASP A 167 11.37 12.98 -1.95
N ILE A 168 11.82 11.81 -2.40
CA ILE A 168 11.76 11.37 -3.80
C ILE A 168 10.68 10.31 -3.93
N GLN A 169 9.91 10.36 -5.02
CA GLN A 169 8.88 9.36 -5.28
C GLN A 169 9.45 7.93 -5.22
N MET A 170 8.81 7.07 -4.41
CA MET A 170 9.17 5.66 -4.28
C MET A 170 9.06 4.96 -5.64
N ARG A 171 10.09 4.20 -5.98
CA ARG A 171 10.17 3.43 -7.23
C ARG A 171 9.55 2.04 -7.08
N SER A 172 9.37 1.34 -8.19
CA SER A 172 8.91 -0.06 -8.22
C SER A 172 10.05 -1.07 -7.99
N ASP A 173 11.29 -0.66 -7.79
CA ASP A 173 12.41 -1.55 -7.47
C ASP A 173 12.91 -1.32 -6.04
N TRP A 174 12.64 -2.28 -5.15
CA TRP A 174 12.92 -2.17 -3.73
C TRP A 174 14.11 -3.02 -3.34
N LEU A 175 15.15 -2.40 -2.77
CA LEU A 175 16.34 -3.09 -2.30
C LEU A 175 16.20 -3.45 -0.82
N PHE A 176 16.14 -4.74 -0.51
CA PHE A 176 16.14 -5.25 0.87
C PHE A 176 16.99 -6.52 0.99
N PRO A 177 17.61 -6.78 2.16
CA PRO A 177 18.22 -8.08 2.42
C PRO A 177 17.17 -9.17 2.56
N ILE A 178 17.58 -10.42 2.40
CA ILE A 178 16.79 -11.58 2.81
C ILE A 178 16.62 -11.62 4.34
N CYS A 179 15.56 -12.26 4.82
CA CYS A 179 15.36 -12.50 6.25
C CYS A 179 16.49 -13.39 6.81
N ASN A 180 17.33 -12.80 7.67
CA ASN A 180 18.50 -13.41 8.28
C ASN A 180 18.71 -12.89 9.71
N GLY A 181 19.83 -13.28 10.35
CA GLY A 181 20.19 -12.76 11.68
C GLY A 181 19.16 -13.10 12.76
N GLY A 182 18.91 -12.14 13.65
CA GLY A 182 17.95 -12.29 14.76
C GLY A 182 16.47 -12.25 14.34
N GLU A 183 16.16 -11.76 13.14
CA GLU A 183 14.79 -11.76 12.62
C GLU A 183 14.36 -13.17 12.17
N ARG A 184 15.32 -13.99 11.74
CA ARG A 184 15.06 -15.33 11.22
C ARG A 184 14.75 -16.29 12.36
N LEU A 185 13.51 -16.79 12.43
CA LEU A 185 13.12 -17.73 13.47
C LEU A 185 13.86 -19.05 13.34
N LYS A 186 14.37 -19.54 14.48
CA LYS A 186 15.10 -20.80 14.59
C LYS A 186 14.49 -21.70 15.65
N LYS A 187 14.53 -23.00 15.40
CA LYS A 187 14.25 -24.05 16.40
C LYS A 187 15.40 -24.11 17.40
N GLU A 188 15.22 -24.85 18.49
CA GLU A 188 16.26 -25.05 19.53
C GLU A 188 17.56 -25.65 18.96
N ASP A 189 17.45 -26.50 17.94
CA ASP A 189 18.60 -27.10 17.24
C ASP A 189 19.32 -26.14 16.27
N GLY A 190 18.91 -24.87 16.24
CA GLY A 190 19.48 -23.81 15.42
C GLY A 190 19.02 -23.82 13.95
N LYS A 191 18.21 -24.80 13.51
CA LYS A 191 17.65 -24.83 12.15
C LYS A 191 16.53 -23.81 12.00
N LYS A 192 16.27 -23.42 10.76
CA LYS A 192 15.18 -22.48 10.43
C LYS A 192 13.84 -23.12 10.77
N VAL A 193 12.91 -22.34 11.34
CA VAL A 193 11.52 -22.79 11.53
C VAL A 193 10.81 -22.89 10.17
N HIS A 194 10.93 -21.84 9.34
CA HIS A 194 10.32 -21.77 8.02
C HIS A 194 11.39 -21.56 6.92
N PRO A 195 11.28 -22.27 5.79
CA PRO A 195 12.29 -22.18 4.73
C PRO A 195 12.20 -20.85 3.95
N THR A 196 11.00 -20.27 3.83
CA THR A 196 10.72 -19.09 2.98
C THR A 196 10.26 -17.84 3.75
N GLN A 197 10.59 -17.72 5.04
CA GLN A 197 10.24 -16.52 5.85
C GLN A 197 10.66 -15.21 5.14
N LYS A 198 9.70 -14.32 4.93
CA LYS A 198 9.92 -13.01 4.30
C LYS A 198 10.42 -11.96 5.30
N PRO A 199 11.24 -10.99 4.84
CA PRO A 199 11.78 -9.94 5.72
C PRO A 199 10.70 -8.93 6.16
N GLU A 200 10.70 -8.54 7.42
CA GLU A 200 9.75 -7.56 7.98
C GLU A 200 9.78 -6.22 7.24
N ALA A 201 10.96 -5.77 6.80
CA ALA A 201 11.11 -4.49 6.09
C ALA A 201 10.30 -4.45 4.77
N LEU A 202 10.19 -5.59 4.08
CA LEU A 202 9.39 -5.69 2.86
C LEU A 202 7.90 -5.53 3.17
N LEU A 203 7.40 -6.25 4.18
CA LEU A 203 6.01 -6.15 4.63
C LEU A 203 5.69 -4.77 5.21
N GLY A 204 6.64 -4.15 5.92
CA GLY A 204 6.48 -2.81 6.45
C GLY A 204 6.22 -1.79 5.35
N ARG A 205 6.96 -1.87 4.24
CA ARG A 205 6.72 -1.00 3.07
C ARG A 205 5.38 -1.29 2.40
N VAL A 206 5.00 -2.56 2.24
CA VAL A 206 3.68 -2.95 1.69
C VAL A 206 2.55 -2.34 2.53
N ILE A 207 2.58 -2.57 3.84
CA ILE A 207 1.54 -2.13 4.79
C ILE A 207 1.48 -0.60 4.85
N LEU A 208 2.61 0.09 5.03
CA LEU A 208 2.64 1.55 5.09
C LEU A 208 2.19 2.20 3.78
N SER A 209 2.43 1.56 2.63
CA SER A 209 2.04 2.11 1.33
C SER A 209 0.55 2.04 1.05
N SER A 210 -0.15 1.01 1.54
CA SER A 210 -1.47 0.63 1.02
C SER A 210 -2.54 0.37 2.09
N THR A 211 -2.27 0.71 3.36
CA THR A 211 -3.23 0.63 4.47
C THR A 211 -3.11 1.83 5.41
N ASN A 212 -4.15 2.08 6.20
CA ASN A 212 -4.17 3.02 7.32
C ASN A 212 -4.12 2.28 8.67
N VAL A 213 -3.84 3.02 9.74
CA VAL A 213 -3.95 2.49 11.12
C VAL A 213 -5.38 1.99 11.35
N GLY A 214 -5.52 0.81 11.95
CA GLY A 214 -6.80 0.14 12.19
C GLY A 214 -7.37 -0.65 11.02
N ASP A 215 -6.77 -0.59 9.82
CA ASP A 215 -7.17 -1.45 8.69
C ASP A 215 -6.92 -2.93 9.02
N VAL A 216 -7.74 -3.81 8.45
CA VAL A 216 -7.63 -5.26 8.62
C VAL A 216 -6.88 -5.89 7.44
N ILE A 217 -5.78 -6.57 7.75
CA ILE A 217 -4.94 -7.27 6.78
C ILE A 217 -5.18 -8.78 6.87
N LEU A 218 -5.46 -9.45 5.76
CA LEU A 218 -5.50 -10.91 5.71
C LEU A 218 -4.29 -11.48 4.96
N ASP A 219 -3.74 -12.57 5.49
CA ASP A 219 -2.72 -13.35 4.83
C ASP A 219 -3.18 -14.83 4.74
N PRO A 220 -3.44 -15.34 3.52
CA PRO A 220 -3.92 -16.70 3.34
C PRO A 220 -2.80 -17.76 3.47
N PHE A 221 -1.54 -17.35 3.57
CA PHE A 221 -0.36 -18.23 3.63
C PHE A 221 0.58 -17.75 4.75
N PHE A 222 0.08 -17.74 5.97
CA PHE A 222 0.64 -16.97 7.07
C PHE A 222 2.04 -17.39 7.50
N GLY A 223 2.39 -18.67 7.35
CA GLY A 223 3.68 -19.23 7.74
C GLY A 223 4.00 -18.88 9.20
N THR A 224 5.19 -18.32 9.43
CA THR A 224 5.63 -17.86 10.76
C THR A 224 5.20 -16.43 11.11
N GLY A 225 4.12 -15.94 10.50
CA GLY A 225 3.39 -14.75 10.93
C GLY A 225 4.08 -13.41 10.66
N THR A 226 4.94 -13.29 9.64
CA THR A 226 5.58 -11.99 9.32
C THR A 226 4.54 -10.90 9.07
N THR A 227 3.46 -11.21 8.34
CA THR A 227 2.39 -10.23 8.06
C THR A 227 1.70 -9.76 9.35
N GLY A 228 1.34 -10.67 10.24
CA GLY A 228 0.69 -10.32 11.52
C GLY A 228 1.62 -9.57 12.47
N ALA A 229 2.88 -9.97 12.54
CA ALA A 229 3.90 -9.29 13.35
C ALA A 229 4.05 -7.81 12.94
N VAL A 230 4.21 -7.57 11.63
CA VAL A 230 4.37 -6.20 11.11
C VAL A 230 3.06 -5.41 11.18
N ALA A 231 1.91 -6.07 10.94
CA ALA A 231 0.59 -5.44 11.10
C ALA A 231 0.39 -4.93 12.53
N LYS A 232 0.57 -5.80 13.54
CA LYS A 232 0.45 -5.44 14.96
C LYS A 232 1.40 -4.30 15.33
N LYS A 233 2.67 -4.40 14.94
CA LYS A 233 3.69 -3.37 15.19
C LYS A 233 3.28 -2.01 14.62
N LEU A 234 2.65 -1.98 13.44
CA LEU A 234 2.21 -0.78 12.74
C LEU A 234 0.75 -0.38 13.05
N GLY A 235 0.14 -0.94 14.10
CA GLY A 235 -1.22 -0.60 14.51
C GLY A 235 -2.31 -0.98 13.49
N ARG A 236 -2.09 -2.04 12.70
CA ARG A 236 -3.13 -2.67 11.86
C ARG A 236 -3.61 -3.95 12.53
N HIS A 237 -4.85 -4.30 12.24
CA HIS A 237 -5.39 -5.60 12.62
C HIS A 237 -5.00 -6.66 11.60
N PHE A 238 -4.95 -7.93 12.02
CA PHE A 238 -4.63 -9.03 11.10
C PHE A 238 -5.52 -10.26 11.24
N ILE A 239 -5.60 -11.05 10.17
CA ILE A 239 -6.12 -12.42 10.17
C ILE A 239 -5.15 -13.28 9.35
N GLY A 240 -4.56 -14.29 9.98
CA GLY A 240 -3.66 -15.24 9.31
C GLY A 240 -4.31 -16.60 9.09
N CYS A 241 -4.19 -17.20 7.90
CA CYS A 241 -4.55 -18.60 7.65
C CYS A 241 -3.28 -19.45 7.52
N GLU A 242 -3.20 -20.56 8.27
CA GLU A 242 -2.06 -21.48 8.22
C GLU A 242 -2.53 -22.91 8.51
N GLN A 243 -1.91 -23.91 7.88
CA GLN A 243 -2.25 -25.32 8.09
C GLN A 243 -1.36 -25.99 9.15
N GLN A 244 -0.07 -25.63 9.18
CA GLN A 244 0.95 -26.31 9.98
C GLN A 244 0.98 -25.77 11.42
N SER A 245 0.73 -26.63 12.40
CA SER A 245 0.73 -26.27 13.83
C SER A 245 2.05 -25.64 14.28
N ASP A 246 3.19 -26.21 13.88
CA ASP A 246 4.52 -25.69 14.23
C ASP A 246 4.74 -24.24 13.75
N TYR A 247 4.16 -23.87 12.61
CA TYR A 247 4.26 -22.51 12.07
C TYR A 247 3.34 -21.55 12.83
N ILE A 248 2.14 -22.01 13.20
CA ILE A 248 1.19 -21.25 14.02
C ILE A 248 1.76 -20.95 15.40
N GLU A 249 2.34 -21.94 16.07
CA GLU A 249 2.95 -21.76 17.40
C GLU A 249 4.08 -20.73 17.36
N ALA A 250 4.96 -20.83 16.37
CA ALA A 250 6.04 -19.88 16.17
C ALA A 250 5.53 -18.47 15.82
N ALA A 251 4.48 -18.38 14.99
CA ALA A 251 3.84 -17.11 14.64
C ALA A 251 3.19 -16.46 15.88
N GLN A 252 2.47 -17.22 16.69
CA GLN A 252 1.79 -16.73 17.89
C GLN A 252 2.80 -16.19 18.90
N ALA A 253 3.85 -16.96 19.23
CA ALA A 253 4.90 -16.52 20.14
C ALA A 253 5.61 -15.24 19.66
N ARG A 254 5.88 -15.14 18.34
CA ARG A 254 6.46 -13.94 17.73
C ARG A 254 5.54 -12.72 17.86
N ILE A 255 4.26 -12.89 17.58
CA ILE A 255 3.27 -11.80 17.58
C ILE A 255 2.96 -11.33 19.00
N ASP A 256 2.90 -12.25 19.96
CA ASP A 256 2.64 -11.92 21.37
C ASP A 256 3.76 -11.07 21.97
N ALA A 257 5.00 -11.29 21.54
CA ALA A 257 6.16 -10.52 21.98
C ALA A 257 6.26 -9.10 21.39
N ILE A 258 5.33 -8.70 20.52
CA ILE A 258 5.35 -7.37 19.88
C ILE A 258 4.46 -6.42 20.64
N ASP A 259 5.06 -5.32 21.10
CA ASP A 259 4.33 -4.13 21.51
C ASP A 259 4.04 -3.25 20.29
N PRO A 260 2.78 -2.81 20.08
CA PRO A 260 2.45 -1.89 19.01
C PRO A 260 3.14 -0.53 19.25
N LEU A 261 3.51 0.15 18.16
CA LEU A 261 4.01 1.52 18.24
C LEU A 261 2.91 2.46 18.75
N ASP A 262 3.31 3.53 19.44
CA ASP A 262 2.38 4.54 19.95
C ASP A 262 1.73 5.35 18.81
N GLU A 263 0.57 5.95 19.10
CA GLU A 263 -0.22 6.67 18.11
C GLU A 263 0.52 7.83 17.43
N GLU A 264 1.46 8.49 18.11
CA GLU A 264 2.25 9.57 17.52
C GLU A 264 3.20 9.00 16.47
N THR A 265 3.98 7.98 16.84
CA THR A 265 4.91 7.28 15.94
C THR A 265 4.22 6.66 14.72
N LEU A 266 2.95 6.25 14.87
CA LEU A 266 2.17 5.67 13.77
C LEU A 266 1.67 6.70 12.74
N LYS A 267 1.74 8.00 13.02
CA LYS A 267 1.33 9.03 12.07
C LYS A 267 2.25 9.02 10.86
N VAL A 268 1.64 8.99 9.69
CA VAL A 268 2.35 9.08 8.41
C VAL A 268 2.17 10.45 7.79
N SER A 269 3.16 10.90 7.01
CA SER A 269 3.09 12.14 6.23
C SER A 269 1.84 12.14 5.36
N GLN A 270 1.02 13.19 5.49
CA GLN A 270 -0.18 13.37 4.69
C GLN A 270 0.02 14.43 3.60
N GLY A 271 -0.63 14.24 2.46
CA GLY A 271 -0.55 15.19 1.34
C GLY A 271 -1.53 16.34 1.47
N LYS A 272 -1.27 17.44 0.75
CA LYS A 272 -2.11 18.65 0.69
C LYS A 272 -3.59 18.40 0.31
N LYS A 273 -3.91 17.20 -0.22
CA LYS A 273 -5.28 16.78 -0.54
C LYS A 273 -6.09 16.32 0.68
N SER A 274 -5.45 15.93 1.78
CA SER A 274 -6.16 15.58 3.03
C SER A 274 -6.46 16.80 3.90
N GLU A 275 -5.87 17.96 3.59
CA GLU A 275 -6.16 19.19 4.31
C GLU A 275 -7.60 19.66 4.08
N PRO A 276 -8.23 20.32 5.07
CA PRO A 276 -9.57 20.88 4.93
C PRO A 276 -9.68 21.74 3.67
N ARG A 277 -10.77 21.52 2.92
CA ARG A 277 -11.07 22.31 1.73
C ARG A 277 -11.54 23.70 2.17
N ILE A 278 -10.80 24.72 1.78
CA ILE A 278 -11.19 26.11 1.95
C ILE A 278 -11.57 26.68 0.57
N PRO A 279 -12.85 26.98 0.32
CA PRO A 279 -13.28 27.70 -0.88
C PRO A 279 -12.68 29.10 -0.93
N PHE A 280 -12.42 29.63 -2.14
CA PHE A 280 -11.94 31.01 -2.30
C PHE A 280 -12.91 32.05 -1.72
N GLY A 281 -14.22 31.81 -1.83
CA GLY A 281 -15.24 32.67 -1.22
C GLY A 281 -15.07 32.87 0.28
N THR A 282 -14.49 31.90 1.01
CA THR A 282 -14.22 32.04 2.45
C THR A 282 -13.18 33.14 2.74
N LEU A 283 -12.24 33.41 1.83
CA LEU A 283 -11.33 34.55 1.97
C LEU A 283 -12.09 35.89 1.89
N ILE A 284 -13.15 35.93 1.09
CA ILE A 284 -14.00 37.12 0.93
C ILE A 284 -14.92 37.28 2.15
N GLU A 285 -15.57 36.20 2.57
CA GLU A 285 -16.44 36.18 3.75
C GLU A 285 -15.70 36.56 5.03
N ARG A 286 -14.40 36.23 5.12
CA ARG A 286 -13.52 36.60 6.24
C ARG A 286 -12.91 37.99 6.11
N GLY A 287 -13.20 38.74 5.04
CA GLY A 287 -12.63 40.07 4.79
C GLY A 287 -11.13 40.07 4.49
N MET A 288 -10.57 38.92 4.11
CA MET A 288 -9.15 38.82 3.74
C MET A 288 -8.91 39.34 2.32
N ILE A 289 -9.93 39.24 1.45
CA ILE A 289 -9.95 39.79 0.09
C ILE A 289 -11.29 40.47 -0.14
N GLU A 290 -11.26 41.77 -0.44
CA GLU A 290 -12.47 42.53 -0.73
C GLU A 290 -12.96 42.34 -2.17
N PRO A 291 -14.28 42.29 -2.42
CA PRO A 291 -14.80 42.39 -3.78
C PRO A 291 -14.29 43.67 -4.48
N GLY A 292 -13.95 43.54 -5.76
CA GLY A 292 -13.31 44.60 -6.55
C GLY A 292 -11.78 44.56 -6.56
N THR A 293 -11.14 43.81 -5.66
CA THR A 293 -9.69 43.59 -5.65
C THR A 293 -9.22 43.03 -6.99
N ILE A 294 -8.09 43.53 -7.51
CA ILE A 294 -7.44 42.96 -8.69
C ILE A 294 -6.38 41.96 -8.23
N LEU A 295 -6.57 40.69 -8.56
CA LEU A 295 -5.55 39.67 -8.43
C LEU A 295 -4.67 39.67 -9.67
N VAL A 296 -3.38 39.44 -9.50
CA VAL A 296 -2.42 39.38 -10.62
C VAL A 296 -1.62 38.08 -10.63
N ASP A 297 -1.00 37.74 -11.76
CA ASP A 297 0.00 36.66 -11.77
C ASP A 297 1.32 37.08 -11.10
N SER A 298 2.26 36.14 -10.92
CA SER A 298 3.55 36.40 -10.26
C SER A 298 4.43 37.43 -10.98
N LYS A 299 4.12 37.77 -12.24
CA LYS A 299 4.83 38.77 -13.03
C LYS A 299 4.05 40.09 -13.17
N GLY A 300 2.82 40.15 -12.68
CA GLY A 300 1.92 41.28 -12.86
C GLY A 300 1.35 41.42 -14.29
N ASN A 301 1.48 40.42 -15.15
CA ASN A 301 1.11 40.54 -16.57
C ASN A 301 -0.39 40.35 -16.80
N ASN A 302 -1.00 39.42 -16.06
CA ASN A 302 -2.43 39.12 -16.16
C ASN A 302 -3.12 39.60 -14.88
N GLY A 303 -4.25 40.28 -15.02
CA GLY A 303 -5.05 40.80 -13.91
C GLY A 303 -6.50 40.34 -13.98
N ALA A 304 -7.09 39.98 -12.84
CA ALA A 304 -8.48 39.55 -12.75
C ALA A 304 -9.17 40.19 -11.54
N GLN A 305 -10.37 40.74 -11.75
CA GLN A 305 -11.14 41.39 -10.70
C GLN A 305 -11.96 40.38 -9.89
N VAL A 306 -11.88 40.46 -8.56
CA VAL A 306 -12.67 39.65 -7.62
C VAL A 306 -14.11 40.15 -7.61
N ARG A 307 -15.08 39.26 -7.77
CA ARG A 307 -16.51 39.54 -7.65
C ARG A 307 -17.04 39.13 -6.27
N ALA A 308 -18.19 39.69 -5.89
CA ALA A 308 -18.81 39.45 -4.59
C ALA A 308 -19.19 37.99 -4.32
N ASP A 309 -19.39 37.18 -5.37
CA ASP A 309 -19.69 35.75 -5.29
C ASP A 309 -18.45 34.85 -5.24
N GLY A 310 -17.24 35.43 -5.19
CA GLY A 310 -15.98 34.71 -5.24
C GLY A 310 -15.56 34.22 -6.63
N SER A 311 -16.26 34.63 -7.68
CA SER A 311 -15.76 34.49 -9.05
C SER A 311 -14.73 35.59 -9.39
N LEU A 312 -13.88 35.31 -10.37
CA LEU A 312 -13.00 36.30 -11.00
C LEU A 312 -13.56 36.73 -12.35
N GLN A 313 -13.30 37.97 -12.73
CA GLN A 313 -13.63 38.58 -14.02
C GLN A 313 -12.36 39.02 -14.74
N VAL A 314 -12.25 38.63 -16.00
CA VAL A 314 -11.28 39.15 -16.99
C VAL A 314 -12.03 39.56 -18.25
N THR A 315 -11.36 40.17 -19.22
CA THR A 315 -11.99 40.60 -20.49
C THR A 315 -12.61 39.42 -21.24
N GLU A 316 -11.97 38.25 -21.18
CA GLU A 316 -12.34 37.03 -21.89
C GLU A 316 -13.50 36.26 -21.22
N GLY A 317 -13.88 36.63 -19.99
CA GLY A 317 -15.03 36.04 -19.30
C GLY A 317 -14.91 35.96 -17.77
N THR A 318 -15.77 35.12 -17.18
CA THR A 318 -15.88 34.91 -15.73
C THR A 318 -15.78 33.44 -15.32
N GLY A 319 -15.36 33.23 -14.07
CA GLY A 319 -15.40 31.91 -13.45
C GLY A 319 -14.63 31.83 -12.13
N SER A 320 -14.42 30.62 -11.64
CA SER A 320 -13.59 30.39 -10.45
C SER A 320 -12.13 30.83 -10.69
N ILE A 321 -11.37 30.99 -9.60
CA ILE A 321 -9.92 31.26 -9.64
C ILE A 321 -9.14 30.29 -10.54
N HIS A 322 -9.59 29.04 -10.65
CA HIS A 322 -8.97 28.01 -11.49
C HIS A 322 -9.33 28.18 -12.96
N LYS A 323 -10.61 28.41 -13.26
CA LYS A 323 -11.11 28.54 -14.63
C LYS A 323 -10.54 29.80 -15.29
N VAL A 324 -10.55 30.92 -14.57
CA VAL A 324 -10.03 32.20 -15.08
C VAL A 324 -8.51 32.14 -15.20
N GLY A 325 -7.81 31.54 -14.22
CA GLY A 325 -6.37 31.30 -14.33
C GLY A 325 -5.98 30.46 -15.55
N ALA A 326 -6.74 29.41 -15.86
CA ALA A 326 -6.49 28.59 -17.05
C ALA A 326 -6.77 29.37 -18.35
N MET A 327 -7.83 30.18 -18.36
CA MET A 327 -8.24 31.00 -19.50
C MET A 327 -7.16 32.02 -19.89
N VAL A 328 -6.64 32.80 -18.93
CA VAL A 328 -5.61 33.83 -19.22
C VAL A 328 -4.26 33.23 -19.61
N GLN A 329 -3.98 31.99 -19.21
CA GLN A 329 -2.78 31.26 -19.61
C GLN A 329 -2.93 30.50 -20.94
N GLY A 330 -4.14 30.39 -21.49
CA GLY A 330 -4.42 29.48 -22.61
C GLY A 330 -4.17 28.00 -22.27
N ALA A 331 -4.28 27.62 -21.00
CA ALA A 331 -3.97 26.29 -20.49
C ALA A 331 -5.24 25.44 -20.28
N SER A 332 -5.10 24.11 -20.27
CA SER A 332 -6.22 23.20 -20.00
C SER A 332 -6.62 23.15 -18.51
N ALA A 333 -5.73 23.52 -17.59
CA ALA A 333 -5.98 23.59 -16.16
C ALA A 333 -5.05 24.60 -15.48
N CYS A 334 -5.47 25.13 -14.32
CA CYS A 334 -4.67 26.04 -13.50
C CYS A 334 -4.98 25.84 -12.01
N ASN A 335 -3.93 25.81 -11.17
CA ASN A 335 -4.08 25.97 -9.73
C ASN A 335 -4.15 27.47 -9.38
N GLY A 336 -5.38 28.02 -9.30
CA GLY A 336 -5.60 29.44 -9.01
C GLY A 336 -4.98 29.89 -7.69
N TRP A 337 -4.84 29.02 -6.69
CA TRP A 337 -4.27 29.37 -5.39
C TRP A 337 -2.82 29.83 -5.48
N THR A 338 -2.01 29.16 -6.29
CA THR A 338 -0.58 29.47 -6.47
C THR A 338 -0.34 30.41 -7.65
N TYR A 339 -1.30 30.55 -8.56
CA TYR A 339 -1.18 31.41 -9.73
C TYR A 339 -1.51 32.87 -9.41
N TRP A 340 -2.61 33.11 -8.68
CA TRP A 340 -3.07 34.46 -8.36
C TRP A 340 -2.39 35.00 -7.11
N HIS A 341 -2.02 36.27 -7.17
CA HIS A 341 -1.35 37.02 -6.13
C HIS A 341 -2.15 38.27 -5.79
N THR A 342 -2.12 38.65 -4.53
CA THR A 342 -2.60 39.96 -4.05
C THR A 342 -1.41 40.85 -3.74
N LEU A 343 -1.57 42.15 -3.94
CA LEU A 343 -0.59 43.13 -3.47
C LEU A 343 -0.76 43.32 -1.95
N GLN A 344 0.23 42.89 -1.17
CA GLN A 344 0.33 43.16 0.26
C GLN A 344 1.47 44.15 0.51
N GLY A 345 1.12 45.43 0.66
CA GLY A 345 2.11 46.50 0.75
C GLY A 345 2.88 46.65 -0.58
N ALA A 346 4.20 46.43 -0.55
CA ALA A 346 5.06 46.51 -1.74
C ALA A 346 5.29 45.16 -2.44
N ASN A 347 4.82 44.04 -1.87
CA ASN A 347 5.12 42.70 -2.35
C ASN A 347 3.88 42.00 -2.89
N LEU A 348 4.08 41.15 -3.90
CA LEU A 348 3.06 40.21 -4.38
C LEU A 348 3.15 38.92 -3.57
N SER A 349 2.03 38.53 -2.95
CA SER A 349 1.92 37.27 -2.21
C SER A 349 0.85 36.38 -2.84
N PRO A 350 1.10 35.08 -3.06
CA PRO A 350 0.09 34.15 -3.54
C PRO A 350 -1.14 34.13 -2.62
N ILE A 351 -2.34 34.00 -3.19
CA ILE A 351 -3.57 33.86 -2.39
C ILE A 351 -3.58 32.54 -1.58
N ASP A 352 -2.71 31.58 -1.91
CA ASP A 352 -2.51 30.35 -1.13
C ASP A 352 -2.02 30.64 0.31
N ASP A 353 -1.25 31.71 0.52
CA ASP A 353 -0.76 32.07 1.85
C ASP A 353 -1.92 32.42 2.79
N MET A 354 -2.92 33.15 2.28
CA MET A 354 -4.15 33.46 3.02
C MET A 354 -4.97 32.20 3.31
N ARG A 355 -5.00 31.26 2.35
CA ARG A 355 -5.65 29.95 2.56
C ARG A 355 -4.95 29.18 3.68
N GLN A 356 -3.63 29.26 3.79
CA GLN A 356 -2.88 28.57 4.84
C GLN A 356 -3.18 29.15 6.23
N ILE A 357 -3.30 30.47 6.35
CA ILE A 357 -3.69 31.14 7.62
C ILE A 357 -5.01 30.56 8.14
N LEU A 358 -6.03 30.47 7.28
CA LEU A 358 -7.33 29.91 7.68
C LEU A 358 -7.24 28.42 8.05
N ARG A 359 -6.39 27.63 7.38
CA ARG A 359 -6.17 26.22 7.75
C ARG A 359 -5.53 26.09 9.12
N ASP A 360 -4.57 26.94 9.44
CA ASP A 360 -3.87 26.91 10.71
C ASP A 360 -4.80 27.36 11.86
N GLU A 361 -5.72 28.29 11.61
CA GLU A 361 -6.80 28.63 12.54
C GLU A 361 -7.73 27.45 12.81
N MET A 362 -8.17 26.73 11.76
CA MET A 362 -9.04 25.56 11.92
C MET A 362 -8.35 24.46 12.74
N LYS A 363 -7.06 24.20 12.49
CA LYS A 363 -6.26 23.24 13.27
C LYS A 363 -6.15 23.63 14.75
N LYS A 364 -5.97 24.91 15.07
CA LYS A 364 -5.91 25.40 16.46
C LYS A 364 -7.24 25.27 17.20
N ASN A 365 -8.36 25.40 16.48
CA ASN A 365 -9.70 25.34 17.05
C ASN A 365 -10.26 23.91 17.19
N GLY A 366 -9.47 22.88 16.86
CA GLY A 366 -9.86 21.48 17.05
C GLY A 366 -10.99 20.98 16.14
N ASN A 367 -11.22 21.65 15.00
CA ASN A 367 -12.22 21.26 14.00
C ASN A 367 -11.62 20.48 12.83
#